data_AF-A0A257UKD7-F1
#
_entry.id   AF-A0A257UKD7-F1
#
_cell.length_a   1.000
_cell.length_b   1.000
_cell.length_c   1.000
_cell.angle_alpha   90.00
_cell.angle_beta   90.00
_cell.angle_gamma   90.00
#
_symmetry.space_group_name_H-M   'P 1'
#
loop_
_entity.id
_entity.type
_entity.pdbx_description
1 polymer ?
#
loop_
_entity_poly.entity_id
_entity_poly.type
_entity_poly.pdbx_seq_one_letter_code
_entity_poly.pdbx_strand_id
1 'polypeptide(L)'
;MKGLIAVLAVAVVALLAYNYVHTGRVALIPSSLSRDEQALQRIEERFDTARRQFEAAGRAAGIAGADTTADAEAARRDIEKADADLAALSAHLGGALKAQADRLRTEIEAFRDEMR
;
A
#
# COMPACT_ATOMS: atom_id res chain seq x y z
N MET A 1 -2.55 9.69 19.88
CA MET A 1 -2.73 8.26 19.51
C MET A 1 -4.20 7.88 19.26
N LYS A 2 -5.15 8.23 20.14
CA LYS A 2 -6.57 7.85 20.01
C LYS A 2 -7.26 8.40 18.74
N GLY A 3 -6.91 9.63 18.34
CA GLY A 3 -7.48 10.29 17.16
C GLY A 3 -7.05 9.68 15.82
N LEU A 4 -5.79 9.25 15.71
CA LEU A 4 -5.28 8.66 14.46
C LEU A 4 -5.91 7.28 14.21
N ILE A 5 -6.07 6.47 15.26
CA ILE A 5 -6.75 5.17 15.19
C ILE A 5 -8.22 5.35 14.83
N ALA A 6 -8.88 6.37 15.38
CA ALA A 6 -10.28 6.68 15.06
C ALA A 6 -10.45 7.10 13.60
N VAL A 7 -9.54 7.91 13.05
CA VAL A 7 -9.56 8.32 11.63
C VAL A 7 -9.32 7.13 10.71
N LEU A 8 -8.38 6.25 11.08
CA LEU A 8 -8.10 5.03 10.32
C LEU A 8 -9.30 4.06 10.35
N ALA A 9 -9.94 3.89 11.51
CA ALA A 9 -11.14 3.08 11.64
C ALA A 9 -12.31 3.64 10.81
N VAL A 10 -12.49 4.97 10.78
CA VAL A 10 -13.50 5.63 9.95
C VAL A 10 -13.19 5.46 8.46
N ALA A 11 -11.92 5.54 8.06
CA ALA A 11 -11.51 5.28 6.67
C ALA A 11 -11.82 3.84 6.24
N VAL A 12 -11.54 2.86 7.10
CA VAL A 12 -11.86 1.44 6.86
C VAL A 12 -13.38 1.23 6.77
N VAL A 13 -14.16 1.83 7.67
CA VAL A 13 -15.63 1.76 7.64
C VAL A 13 -16.20 2.46 6.40
N ALA A 14 -15.64 3.59 5.98
CA ALA A 14 -16.02 4.29 4.76
C ALA A 14 -15.69 3.47 3.51
N LEU A 15 -14.57 2.75 3.50
CA LEU A 15 -14.19 1.83 2.43
C LEU A 15 -15.13 0.64 2.34
N LEU A 16 -15.51 0.06 3.49
CA LEU A 16 -16.49 -1.02 3.56
C LEU A 16 -17.89 -0.56 3.11
N ALA A 17 -18.31 0.65 3.51
CA ALA A 17 -19.57 1.24 3.10
C ALA A 17 -19.59 1.59 1.59
N TYR A 18 -18.50 2.14 1.07
CA TYR A 18 -18.33 2.40 -0.36
C TYR A 18 -18.37 1.10 -1.16
N ASN A 19 -17.71 0.04 -0.67
CA ASN A 19 -17.75 -1.29 -1.27
C ASN A 19 -19.18 -1.88 -1.23
N TYR A 20 -19.90 -1.73 -0.11
CA TYR A 20 -21.29 -2.19 0.02
C TYR A 20 -22.23 -1.50 -0.98
N VAL A 21 -22.14 -0.18 -1.11
CA VAL A 21 -22.99 0.62 -2.01
C VAL A 21 -22.67 0.34 -3.49
N HIS A 22 -21.41 0.11 -3.83
CA HIS A 22 -21.01 -0.06 -5.23
C HIS A 22 -21.13 -1.50 -5.74
N THR A 23 -21.04 -2.50 -4.85
CA THR A 23 -20.98 -3.92 -5.24
C THR A 23 -22.21 -4.73 -4.82
N GLY A 24 -23.11 -4.17 -4.00
CA GLY A 24 -24.41 -4.77 -3.66
C GLY A 24 -24.35 -6.08 -2.88
N ARG A 25 -23.18 -6.48 -2.35
CA ARG A 25 -23.01 -7.68 -1.53
C ARG A 25 -22.28 -7.34 -0.24
N VAL A 26 -22.88 -7.70 0.90
CA VAL A 26 -22.16 -7.76 2.17
C VAL A 26 -21.19 -8.94 2.08
N ALA A 27 -19.90 -8.67 1.91
CA ALA A 27 -18.86 -9.70 1.85
C ALA A 27 -18.64 -10.32 3.24
N LEU A 28 -19.53 -11.22 3.63
CA LEU A 28 -19.38 -12.13 4.78
C LEU A 28 -18.97 -13.55 4.33
N ILE A 29 -18.58 -13.75 3.07
CA ILE A 29 -18.18 -15.06 2.55
C ILE A 29 -16.69 -15.03 2.17
N PRO A 30 -15.85 -15.87 2.78
CA PRO A 30 -14.44 -15.97 2.45
C PRO A 30 -14.28 -16.75 1.15
N SER A 31 -14.39 -16.07 0.00
CA SER A 31 -13.87 -16.59 -1.25
C SER A 31 -12.36 -16.39 -1.23
N SER A 32 -11.61 -17.48 -1.31
CA SER A 32 -10.17 -17.46 -1.62
C SER A 32 -9.90 -16.41 -2.70
N LEU A 33 -9.09 -15.40 -2.38
CA LEU A 33 -8.72 -14.33 -3.31
C LEU A 33 -8.32 -14.93 -4.67
N SER A 34 -8.79 -14.34 -5.75
CA SER A 34 -8.32 -14.67 -7.10
C SER A 34 -6.79 -14.50 -7.18
N ARG A 35 -6.11 -15.21 -8.09
CA ARG A 35 -4.64 -15.13 -8.19
C ARG A 35 -4.14 -13.70 -8.37
N ASP A 36 -4.89 -12.90 -9.11
CA ASP A 36 -4.60 -11.49 -9.39
C ASP A 36 -4.82 -10.62 -8.15
N GLU A 37 -5.86 -10.91 -7.35
CA GLU A 37 -6.10 -10.25 -6.07
C GLU A 37 -5.00 -10.58 -5.05
N GLN A 38 -4.57 -11.83 -4.99
CA GLN A 38 -3.44 -12.22 -4.13
C GLN A 38 -2.13 -11.57 -4.59
N ALA A 39 -1.93 -11.43 -5.90
CA ALA A 39 -0.75 -10.76 -6.43
C ALA A 39 -0.76 -9.28 -6.07
N LEU A 40 -1.89 -8.60 -6.24
CA LEU A 40 -2.06 -7.19 -5.87
C LEU A 40 -1.85 -6.98 -4.37
N GLN A 41 -2.47 -7.83 -3.53
CA GLN A 41 -2.32 -7.77 -2.09
C GLN A 41 -0.86 -7.96 -1.65
N ARG A 42 -0.13 -8.90 -2.25
CA ARG A 42 1.30 -9.09 -1.92
C ARG A 42 2.14 -7.86 -2.28
N ILE A 43 1.83 -7.19 -3.38
CA ILE A 43 2.51 -5.95 -3.79
C ILE A 43 2.20 -4.83 -2.79
N GLU A 44 0.94 -4.69 -2.38
CA GLU A 44 0.50 -3.74 -1.36
C GLU A 44 1.22 -3.97 -0.02
N GLU A 45 1.23 -5.21 0.47
CA GLU A 45 1.91 -5.59 1.72
C GLU A 45 3.41 -5.29 1.68
N ARG A 46 4.05 -5.54 0.52
CA ARG A 46 5.46 -5.24 0.31
C ARG A 46 5.72 -3.73 0.31
N PHE A 47 4.90 -2.95 -0.39
CA PHE A 47 4.99 -1.49 -0.42
C PHE A 47 4.84 -0.92 0.99
N ASP A 48 3.81 -1.30 1.73
CA ASP A 48 3.56 -0.78 3.08
C ASP A 48 4.67 -1.18 4.08
N THR A 49 5.26 -2.35 3.91
CA THR A 49 6.43 -2.78 4.67
C THR A 49 7.66 -1.94 4.36
N ALA A 50 7.95 -1.70 3.08
CA ALA A 50 9.08 -0.87 2.67
C ALA A 50 8.90 0.59 3.11
N ARG A 51 7.68 1.13 3.01
CA ARG A 51 7.31 2.46 3.50
C ARG A 51 7.61 2.60 5.00
N ARG A 52 7.15 1.65 5.81
CA ARG A 52 7.43 1.63 7.26
C ARG A 52 8.92 1.57 7.56
N GLN A 53 9.69 0.78 6.80
CA GLN A 53 11.14 0.69 6.97
C GLN A 53 11.82 2.03 6.65
N PHE A 54 11.40 2.70 5.57
CA PHE A 54 11.92 4.02 5.22
C PHE A 54 11.63 5.06 6.30
N GLU A 55 10.39 5.12 6.79
CA GLU A 55 10.01 6.03 7.89
C GLU A 55 10.72 5.70 9.21
N ALA A 56 10.96 4.41 9.49
CA ALA A 56 11.71 3.98 10.66
C ALA A 56 13.19 4.39 10.56
N ALA A 57 13.80 4.21 9.39
CA ALA A 57 15.16 4.65 9.11
C ALA A 57 15.28 6.18 9.28
N GLY A 58 14.40 6.96 8.67
CA GLY A 58 14.40 8.42 8.81
C GLY A 58 14.25 8.89 10.26
N ARG A 59 13.36 8.26 11.04
CA ARG A 59 13.21 8.56 12.47
C ARG A 59 14.43 8.15 13.29
N ALA A 60 15.02 7.00 13.01
CA ALA A 60 16.22 6.51 13.71
C ALA A 60 17.44 7.39 13.41
N ALA A 61 17.63 7.82 12.17
CA ALA A 61 18.66 8.80 11.80
C ALA A 61 18.47 10.12 12.55
N GLY A 62 17.24 10.65 12.58
CA GLY A 62 16.93 11.93 13.23
C GLY A 62 17.00 11.92 14.76
N ILE A 63 16.67 10.80 15.40
CA ILE A 63 16.61 10.69 16.87
C ILE A 63 17.90 10.12 17.46
N ALA A 64 18.48 9.09 16.84
CA ALA A 64 19.59 8.33 17.40
C ALA A 64 20.94 8.64 16.74
N GLY A 65 20.97 9.47 15.67
CA GLY A 65 22.19 9.70 14.88
C GLY A 65 22.73 8.42 14.26
N ALA A 66 21.89 7.39 14.11
CA ALA A 66 22.25 6.11 13.54
C ALA A 66 22.49 6.25 12.04
N ASP A 67 23.52 5.58 11.52
CA ASP A 67 23.72 5.44 10.08
C ASP A 67 22.72 4.43 9.52
N THR A 68 21.57 4.93 9.10
CA THR A 68 20.49 4.15 8.47
C THR A 68 20.42 4.39 6.97
N THR A 69 21.49 4.91 6.35
CA THR A 69 21.49 5.19 4.91
C THR A 69 21.29 3.91 4.10
N ALA A 70 21.91 2.81 4.52
CA ALA A 70 21.75 1.50 3.86
C ALA A 70 20.30 0.98 3.94
N ASP A 71 19.63 1.15 5.08
CA ASP A 71 18.24 0.72 5.29
C ASP A 71 17.26 1.57 4.48
N ALA A 72 17.48 2.88 4.44
CA ALA A 72 16.69 3.79 3.62
C ALA A 72 16.82 3.48 2.12
N GLU A 73 18.03 3.20 1.63
CA GLU A 73 18.23 2.78 0.24
C GLU A 73 17.60 1.42 -0.07
N ALA A 74 17.70 0.45 0.85
CA ALA A 74 17.07 -0.85 0.68
C ALA A 74 15.54 -0.72 0.55
N ALA A 75 14.92 0.08 1.41
CA ALA A 75 13.50 0.37 1.34
C ALA A 75 13.10 1.07 0.03
N ARG A 76 13.90 2.03 -0.46
CA ARG A 76 13.67 2.68 -1.77
C ARG A 76 13.69 1.66 -2.92
N ARG A 77 14.67 0.76 -2.94
CA ARG A 77 14.77 -0.30 -3.96
C ARG A 77 13.57 -1.24 -3.92
N ASP A 78 13.01 -1.52 -2.75
CA ASP A 78 11.82 -2.37 -2.64
C ASP A 78 10.54 -1.67 -3.08
N ILE A 79 10.43 -0.35 -2.86
CA ILE A 79 9.32 0.46 -3.40
C ILE A 79 9.38 0.52 -4.93
N GLU A 80 10.57 0.68 -5.51
CA GLU A 80 10.76 0.65 -6.98
C GLU A 80 10.38 -0.71 -7.57
N LYS A 81 10.73 -1.81 -6.90
CA LYS A 81 10.31 -3.15 -7.33
C LYS A 81 8.80 -3.34 -7.23
N ALA A 82 8.17 -2.85 -6.15
CA ALA A 82 6.71 -2.91 -6.01
C ALA A 82 6.00 -2.14 -7.12
N ASP A 83 6.51 -0.98 -7.53
CA ASP A 83 6.00 -0.20 -8.67
C ASP A 83 6.11 -0.97 -10.00
N ALA A 84 7.27 -1.59 -10.25
CA ALA A 84 7.48 -2.39 -11.46
C ALA A 84 6.57 -3.62 -11.52
N ASP A 85 6.43 -4.33 -10.40
CA ASP A 85 5.54 -5.49 -10.26
C ASP A 85 4.07 -5.07 -10.45
N LEU A 86 3.68 -3.92 -9.90
CA LEU A 86 2.34 -3.35 -10.06
C LEU A 86 2.05 -2.94 -11.50
N ALA A 87 3.01 -2.32 -12.18
CA ALA A 87 2.88 -1.95 -13.59
C ALA A 87 2.66 -3.19 -14.47
N ALA A 88 3.43 -4.26 -14.23
CA ALA A 88 3.28 -5.53 -14.94
C ALA A 88 1.91 -6.16 -14.67
N LEU A 89 1.44 -6.16 -13.41
CA LEU A 89 0.13 -6.68 -13.02
C LEU A 89 -1.01 -5.88 -13.67
N SER A 90 -0.97 -4.55 -13.57
CA SER A 90 -2.00 -3.63 -14.05
C SER A 90 -2.29 -3.72 -15.56
N ALA A 91 -1.33 -4.22 -16.34
CA ALA A 91 -1.45 -4.39 -17.79
C ALA A 91 -2.53 -5.42 -18.18
N HIS A 92 -2.84 -6.36 -17.30
CA HIS A 92 -3.83 -7.43 -17.55
C HIS A 92 -5.01 -7.39 -16.57
N LEU A 93 -5.01 -6.48 -15.59
CA LEU A 93 -6.16 -6.27 -14.71
C LEU A 93 -7.30 -5.53 -15.42
N GLY A 94 -8.54 -5.94 -15.13
CA GLY A 94 -9.76 -5.29 -15.56
C GLY A 94 -10.68 -4.93 -14.38
N GLY A 95 -11.64 -4.04 -14.64
CA GLY A 95 -12.70 -3.72 -13.69
C GLY A 95 -12.19 -3.19 -12.33
N ALA A 96 -12.70 -3.74 -11.24
CA ALA A 96 -12.40 -3.29 -9.88
C ALA A 96 -10.92 -3.43 -9.49
N LEU A 97 -10.23 -4.46 -10.00
CA LEU A 97 -8.83 -4.70 -9.68
C LEU A 97 -7.90 -3.68 -10.32
N LYS A 98 -8.25 -3.22 -11.53
CA LYS A 98 -7.52 -2.13 -12.19
C LYS A 98 -7.62 -0.84 -11.38
N ALA A 99 -8.82 -0.51 -10.91
CA ALA A 99 -9.03 0.66 -10.07
C ALA A 99 -8.26 0.60 -8.74
N GLN A 100 -8.11 -0.59 -8.14
CA GLN A 100 -7.28 -0.77 -6.94
C GLN A 100 -5.78 -0.62 -7.26
N ALA A 101 -5.31 -1.21 -8.36
CA ALA A 101 -3.93 -1.07 -8.81
C ALA A 101 -3.58 0.39 -9.14
N ASP A 102 -4.48 1.14 -9.79
CA ASP A 102 -4.28 2.55 -10.12
C ASP A 102 -4.19 3.42 -8.85
N ARG A 103 -4.98 3.11 -7.81
CA ARG A 103 -4.86 3.76 -6.49
C ARG A 103 -3.53 3.48 -5.83
N LEU A 104 -3.14 2.20 -5.75
CA LEU A 104 -1.87 1.80 -5.16
C LEU A 104 -0.68 2.46 -5.89
N ARG A 105 -0.76 2.57 -7.21
CA ARG A 105 0.23 3.29 -8.02
C ARG A 105 0.31 4.76 -7.63
N THR A 106 -0.84 5.42 -7.46
CA THR A 106 -0.89 6.82 -7.06
C THR A 106 -0.26 7.02 -5.67
N GLU A 107 -0.48 6.10 -4.74
CA GLU A 107 0.15 6.12 -3.41
C GLU A 107 1.67 5.92 -3.48
N ILE A 108 2.15 5.01 -4.34
CA ILE A 108 3.58 4.78 -4.57
C ILE A 108 4.24 6.02 -5.19
N GLU A 109 3.60 6.64 -6.18
CA GLU A 109 4.09 7.85 -6.84
C GLU A 109 4.14 9.04 -5.86
N ALA A 110 3.08 9.25 -5.08
CA ALA A 110 3.04 10.29 -4.05
C ALA A 110 4.15 10.10 -3.00
N PHE A 111 4.35 8.87 -2.52
CA PHE A 111 5.42 8.58 -1.57
C PHE A 111 6.82 8.76 -2.19
N ARG A 112 6.99 8.43 -3.48
CA ARG A 112 8.25 8.65 -4.19
C ARG A 112 8.59 10.13 -4.29
N ASP A 113 7.60 10.98 -4.54
CA ASP A 113 7.77 12.43 -4.58
C ASP A 113 8.12 13.00 -3.20
N GLU A 114 7.54 12.46 -2.11
CA GLU A 114 7.91 12.84 -0.73
C GLU A 114 9.35 12.44 -0.36
N MET A 115 9.89 11.37 -0.95
CA MET A 115 11.27 10.92 -0.71
C MET A 115 12.33 11.72 -1.48
N ARG A 116 11.93 12.59 -2.40
CA ARG A 116 12.82 13.32 -3.30
C ARG A 116 13.29 14.63 -2.68
#